data_AF-A0A7V8FIT9-F1
#
_entry.id   AF-A0A7V8FIT9-F1
#
_cell.length_a   1.000
_cell.length_b   1.000
_cell.length_c   1.000
_cell.angle_alpha   90.00
_cell.angle_beta   90.00
_cell.angle_gamma   90.00
#
_symmetry.space_group_name_H-M   'P 1'
#
loop_
_entity.id
_entity.type
_entity.pdbx_description
1 polymer ?
#
loop_
_entity_poly.entity_id
_entity_poly.type
_entity_poly.pdbx_seq_one_letter_code
_entity_poly.pdbx_strand_id
1 'polypeptide(L)'
;MKVRWMGAALWLMMLESSAQSRVYKCVDGAAAVYQQMPCPGQAEWRWEIPAEPPRPKVKTAPVPARPPAYRRSPRTALHRSLPEAAAGVRGAVIGWAREPRRCDEARRWRAQQLGSSTRLDYLQQRQLDDAVHAACR
;
A
#
# COMPACT_ATOMS: atom_id res chain seq x y z
N MET A 1 13.37 -37.28 -41.01
CA MET A 1 13.24 -35.81 -40.81
C MET A 1 11.82 -35.31 -40.45
N LYS A 2 10.83 -36.19 -40.19
CA LYS A 2 9.44 -35.78 -39.86
C LYS A 2 9.19 -35.45 -38.37
N VAL A 3 9.95 -36.04 -37.46
CA VAL A 3 9.74 -35.91 -36.00
C VAL A 3 10.09 -34.52 -35.46
N ARG A 4 11.05 -33.83 -36.09
CA ARG A 4 11.55 -32.52 -35.61
C ARG A 4 10.57 -31.37 -35.87
N TRP A 5 9.72 -31.50 -36.89
CA TRP A 5 8.67 -30.52 -37.21
C TRP A 5 7.43 -30.66 -36.32
N MET A 6 7.12 -31.89 -35.90
CA MET A 6 5.98 -32.17 -35.03
C MET A 6 6.20 -31.64 -33.60
N GLY A 7 7.44 -31.71 -33.10
CA GLY A 7 7.81 -31.11 -31.82
C GLY A 7 7.73 -29.58 -31.81
N ALA A 8 8.13 -28.94 -32.91
CA ALA A 8 8.04 -27.48 -33.05
C ALA A 8 6.58 -27.00 -33.13
N ALA A 9 5.73 -27.69 -33.89
CA ALA A 9 4.30 -27.39 -33.97
C ALA A 9 3.58 -27.55 -32.62
N LEU A 10 3.94 -28.57 -31.84
CA LEU A 10 3.39 -28.79 -30.50
C LEU A 10 3.81 -27.70 -29.49
N TRP A 11 5.04 -27.18 -29.62
CA TRP A 11 5.53 -26.06 -28.81
C TRP A 11 4.85 -24.73 -29.15
N LEU A 12 4.56 -24.48 -30.43
CA LEU A 12 3.85 -23.28 -30.88
C LEU A 12 2.40 -23.23 -30.36
N MET A 13 1.69 -24.36 -30.26
CA MET A 13 0.32 -24.37 -29.70
C MET A 13 0.27 -24.08 -28.19
N MET A 14 1.36 -24.27 -27.43
CA MET A 14 1.38 -23.93 -26.01
C MET A 14 1.63 -22.44 -25.72
N LEU A 15 2.01 -21.63 -26.71
CA LEU A 15 2.28 -20.20 -26.52
C LEU A 15 1.02 -19.31 -26.63
N GLU A 16 -0.10 -19.84 -27.12
CA GLU A 16 -1.32 -19.06 -27.43
C GLU A 16 -2.29 -18.92 -26.24
N SER A 17 -1.80 -18.94 -25.00
CA SER A 17 -2.61 -18.77 -23.80
C SER A 17 -2.14 -17.59 -22.96
N SER A 18 -1.97 -16.42 -23.59
CA SER A 18 -2.08 -15.16 -22.85
C SER A 18 -3.55 -14.97 -22.50
N ALA A 19 -3.97 -15.63 -21.40
CA ALA A 19 -5.31 -15.58 -20.88
C ALA A 19 -5.67 -14.12 -20.49
N GLN A 20 -6.18 -13.36 -21.45
CA GLN A 20 -7.06 -12.23 -21.19
C GLN A 20 -8.21 -12.78 -20.36
N SER A 21 -8.14 -12.58 -19.05
CA SER A 21 -9.19 -13.06 -18.15
C SER A 21 -10.39 -12.15 -18.33
N ARG A 22 -11.38 -12.66 -19.09
CA ARG A 22 -12.67 -11.99 -19.23
C ARG A 22 -13.53 -12.41 -18.05
N VAL A 23 -14.18 -11.46 -17.40
CA VAL A 23 -15.16 -11.72 -16.35
C VAL A 23 -16.54 -11.33 -16.87
N TYR A 24 -17.45 -12.30 -16.89
CA TYR A 24 -18.84 -12.14 -17.28
C TYR A 24 -19.71 -12.14 -16.03
N LYS A 25 -20.64 -11.19 -15.96
CA LYS A 25 -21.73 -11.21 -14.99
C LYS A 25 -22.96 -11.79 -15.68
N CYS A 26 -23.30 -13.02 -15.32
CA CYS A 26 -24.49 -13.71 -15.78
C CYS A 26 -25.60 -13.52 -14.73
N VAL A 27 -26.80 -13.15 -15.18
CA VAL A 27 -27.97 -13.07 -14.30
C VAL A 27 -28.90 -14.21 -14.65
N ASP A 28 -29.21 -15.05 -13.67
CA ASP A 28 -30.19 -16.11 -13.78
C ASP A 28 -31.28 -15.88 -12.72
N GLY A 29 -32.43 -15.35 -13.16
CA GLY A 29 -33.48 -14.87 -12.27
C GLY A 29 -32.98 -13.78 -11.32
N ALA A 30 -32.98 -14.08 -10.01
CA ALA A 30 -32.53 -13.15 -8.96
C ALA A 30 -31.05 -13.33 -8.58
N ALA A 31 -30.35 -14.34 -9.10
CA ALA A 31 -28.97 -14.64 -8.77
C ALA A 31 -28.01 -14.04 -9.80
N ALA A 32 -26.98 -13.32 -9.33
CA ALA A 32 -25.87 -12.88 -10.16
C ALA A 32 -24.67 -13.80 -9.96
N VAL A 33 -24.22 -14.45 -11.04
CA VAL A 33 -23.06 -15.34 -11.06
C VAL A 33 -21.96 -14.71 -11.90
N TYR A 34 -20.75 -14.65 -11.34
CA TYR A 34 -19.56 -14.14 -12.02
C TYR A 34 -18.68 -15.29 -12.46
N GLN A 35 -18.33 -15.34 -13.75
CA GLN A 35 -17.59 -16.46 -14.32
C GLN A 35 -16.64 -16.00 -15.43
N GLN A 36 -15.63 -16.82 -15.73
CA GLN A 36 -14.66 -16.53 -16.80
C GLN A 36 -15.12 -17.00 -18.18
N MET A 37 -16.07 -17.94 -18.21
CA MET A 37 -16.69 -18.41 -19.45
C MET A 37 -17.88 -17.53 -19.85
N PRO A 38 -18.14 -17.35 -21.15
CA PRO A 38 -19.34 -16.65 -21.62
C PRO A 38 -20.61 -17.25 -20.99
N CYS A 39 -21.59 -16.41 -20.70
CA CYS A 39 -22.90 -16.88 -20.25
C CYS A 39 -23.56 -17.71 -21.38
N PRO A 40 -24.37 -18.74 -21.05
CA PRO A 40 -25.15 -19.47 -22.06
C PRO A 40 -26.17 -18.59 -22.79
N GLY A 41 -26.48 -17.40 -22.23
CA GLY A 41 -27.28 -16.34 -22.85
C GLY A 41 -26.55 -15.00 -22.87
N GLN A 42 -27.30 -13.89 -22.80
CA GLN A 42 -26.72 -12.55 -22.77
C GLN A 42 -26.13 -12.26 -21.38
N ALA A 43 -24.86 -11.84 -21.35
CA ALA A 43 -24.25 -11.29 -20.15
C ALA A 43 -24.78 -9.88 -19.92
N GLU A 44 -25.13 -9.55 -18.68
CA GLU A 44 -25.49 -8.17 -18.33
C GLU A 44 -24.27 -7.25 -18.51
N TRP A 45 -23.09 -7.76 -18.17
CA TRP A 45 -21.85 -7.01 -18.30
C TRP A 45 -20.64 -7.92 -18.52
N ARG A 46 -19.67 -7.42 -19.29
CA ARG A 46 -18.39 -8.09 -19.58
C ARG A 46 -17.23 -7.15 -19.35
N TRP A 47 -16.28 -7.58 -18.54
CA TRP A 47 -15.01 -6.89 -18.33
C TRP A 47 -13.85 -7.73 -18.85
N GLU A 48 -13.01 -7.15 -19.68
CA GLU A 48 -11.72 -7.71 -20.08
C GLU A 48 -10.62 -7.18 -19.16
N ILE A 49 -9.93 -8.08 -18.46
CA ILE A 49 -8.79 -7.71 -17.60
C ILE A 49 -7.55 -7.64 -18.50
N PRO A 50 -6.91 -6.46 -18.63
CA PRO A 50 -5.65 -6.35 -19.35
C PRO A 50 -4.60 -7.24 -18.69
N ALA A 51 -3.75 -7.88 -19.48
CA ALA A 51 -2.62 -8.62 -18.94
C ALA A 51 -1.76 -7.66 -18.09
N GLU A 52 -1.45 -8.06 -16.85
CA GLU A 52 -0.60 -7.26 -15.98
C GLU A 52 0.76 -7.08 -16.68
N PRO A 53 1.21 -5.83 -16.93
CA PRO A 53 2.50 -5.62 -17.57
C PRO A 53 3.59 -6.24 -16.69
N PRO A 54 4.66 -6.80 -17.28
CA PRO A 54 5.74 -7.37 -16.51
C PRO A 54 6.25 -6.33 -15.52
N ARG A 55 6.19 -6.65 -14.22
CA ARG A 55 6.67 -5.75 -13.18
C ARG A 55 8.11 -5.36 -13.52
N PRO A 56 8.46 -4.06 -13.57
CA PRO A 56 9.83 -3.66 -13.81
C PRO A 56 10.70 -4.33 -12.75
N LYS A 57 11.74 -5.05 -13.18
CA LYS A 57 12.76 -5.58 -12.27
C LYS A 57 13.30 -4.38 -11.50
N VAL A 58 12.97 -4.29 -10.21
CA VAL A 58 13.56 -3.29 -9.33
C VAL A 58 15.05 -3.54 -9.38
N LYS A 59 15.78 -2.68 -10.10
CA LYS A 59 17.24 -2.64 -9.99
C LYS A 59 17.48 -2.24 -8.55
N THR A 60 17.88 -3.18 -7.71
CA THR A 60 18.33 -2.89 -6.36
C THR A 60 19.45 -1.87 -6.51
N ALA A 61 19.15 -0.60 -6.21
CA ALA A 61 20.17 0.42 -6.14
C ALA A 61 21.23 -0.08 -5.14
N PRO A 62 22.53 0.13 -5.39
CA PRO A 62 23.55 -0.21 -4.42
C PRO A 62 23.16 0.46 -3.10
N VAL A 63 23.01 -0.33 -2.05
CA VAL A 63 22.81 0.20 -0.69
C VAL A 63 23.97 1.18 -0.47
N PRO A 64 23.70 2.49 -0.27
CA PRO A 64 24.78 3.42 0.00
C PRO A 64 25.54 2.91 1.22
N ALA A 65 26.86 2.81 1.09
CA ALA A 65 27.74 2.36 2.15
C ALA A 65 27.39 3.11 3.44
N ARG A 66 27.16 2.34 4.50
CA ARG A 66 26.80 2.82 5.84
C ARG A 66 27.77 3.96 6.21
N PRO A 67 27.30 5.20 6.45
CA PRO A 67 28.20 6.26 6.85
C PRO A 67 28.91 5.85 8.15
N PRO A 68 30.19 6.21 8.33
CA PRO A 68 30.94 5.87 9.54
C PRO A 68 30.16 6.36 10.75
N ALA A 69 30.11 5.54 11.80
CA ALA A 69 29.33 5.79 13.01
C ALA A 69 29.61 7.19 13.56
N TYR A 70 28.72 8.14 13.24
CA TYR A 70 28.76 9.46 13.79
C TYR A 70 28.52 9.33 15.29
N ARG A 71 29.47 9.86 16.06
CA ARG A 71 29.49 9.86 17.51
C ARG A 71 28.10 10.16 18.08
N ARG A 72 27.75 9.38 19.11
CA ARG A 72 26.57 9.53 19.96
C ARG A 72 26.40 11.00 20.36
N SER A 73 25.50 11.71 19.67
CA SER A 73 24.95 13.00 20.08
C SER A 73 23.54 12.76 20.62
N PRO A 74 23.09 13.44 21.70
CA PRO A 74 21.84 13.12 22.36
C PRO A 74 20.68 13.32 21.38
N ARG A 75 19.93 12.25 21.11
CA ARG A 75 18.71 12.29 20.30
C ARG A 75 17.62 13.03 21.06
N THR A 76 17.61 14.35 20.94
CA THR A 76 16.44 15.17 21.26
C THR A 76 15.46 15.08 20.08
N ALA A 77 14.33 14.43 20.32
CA ALA A 77 13.03 14.63 19.66
C ALA A 77 13.03 14.90 18.14
N LEU A 78 12.99 13.84 17.32
CA LEU A 78 12.52 13.95 15.93
C LEU A 78 10.98 13.82 15.87
N HIS A 79 10.31 14.71 16.59
CA HIS A 79 8.93 15.12 16.31
C HIS A 79 8.82 16.63 16.56
N ARG A 80 9.89 17.35 16.19
CA ARG A 80 9.90 18.80 16.12
C ARG A 80 9.03 19.17 14.92
N SER A 81 7.93 19.85 15.20
CA SER A 81 7.18 20.68 14.25
C SER A 81 8.12 21.19 13.15
N LEU A 82 7.86 20.78 11.90
CA LEU A 82 8.64 21.18 10.74
C LEU A 82 8.81 22.71 10.76
N PRO A 83 10.04 23.25 10.82
CA PRO A 83 10.26 24.63 10.43
C PRO A 83 10.05 24.74 8.92
N GLU A 84 9.47 25.86 8.52
CA GLU A 84 9.05 26.27 7.17
C GLU A 84 10.20 26.42 6.16
N ALA A 85 11.16 25.49 6.11
CA ALA A 85 12.30 25.58 5.21
C ALA A 85 12.87 24.20 4.85
N ALA A 86 12.08 23.40 4.14
CA ALA A 86 12.59 22.36 3.26
C ALA A 86 12.07 22.65 1.85
N ALA A 87 12.84 23.45 1.11
CA ALA A 87 12.62 23.67 -0.31
C ALA A 87 12.68 22.32 -1.03
N GLY A 88 11.56 21.85 -1.59
CA GLY A 88 11.60 20.77 -2.58
C GLY A 88 10.36 19.93 -2.78
N VAL A 89 9.41 19.85 -1.84
CA VAL A 89 8.13 19.12 -2.09
C VAL A 89 6.99 19.83 -1.36
N ARG A 90 6.20 20.63 -2.10
CA ARG A 90 4.94 21.19 -1.61
C ARG A 90 3.81 20.18 -1.87
N GLY A 91 3.68 19.22 -0.97
CA GLY A 91 2.48 18.37 -0.89
C GLY A 91 1.46 19.01 0.04
N ALA A 92 0.20 19.16 -0.39
CA ALA A 92 -0.88 19.50 0.52
C ALA A 92 -1.23 18.26 1.34
N VAL A 93 -1.02 18.31 2.65
CA VAL A 93 -1.45 17.24 3.57
C VAL A 93 -2.95 17.38 3.76
N ILE A 94 -3.74 16.47 3.19
CA ILE A 94 -5.19 16.41 3.46
C ILE A 94 -5.37 15.78 4.84
N GLY A 95 -5.63 16.62 5.84
CA GLY A 95 -5.96 16.17 7.19
C GLY A 95 -7.35 15.52 7.23
N TRP A 96 -7.44 14.29 7.73
CA TRP A 96 -8.70 13.55 7.91
C TRP A 96 -9.38 13.83 9.27
N ALA A 97 -8.68 14.49 10.21
CA ALA A 97 -9.22 14.75 11.54
C ALA A 97 -10.37 15.76 11.51
N ARG A 98 -11.44 15.47 12.28
CA ARG A 98 -12.59 16.35 12.44
C ARG A 98 -12.21 17.74 12.94
N GLU A 99 -11.22 17.79 13.85
CA GLU A 99 -10.68 19.02 14.42
C GLU A 99 -9.14 18.94 14.46
N PRO A 100 -8.44 19.43 13.41
CA PRO A 100 -6.98 19.25 13.27
C PRO A 100 -6.17 19.80 14.45
N ARG A 101 -6.54 20.98 14.96
CA ARG A 101 -5.82 21.63 16.07
C ARG A 101 -5.85 20.82 17.35
N ARG A 102 -7.01 20.28 17.71
CA ARG A 102 -7.19 19.47 18.93
C ARG A 102 -6.45 18.15 18.84
N CYS A 103 -6.44 17.53 17.66
CA CYS A 103 -5.66 16.32 17.38
C CYS A 103 -4.15 16.59 17.51
N ASP A 104 -3.66 17.71 16.96
CA ASP A 104 -2.25 18.09 17.06
C ASP A 104 -1.82 18.41 18.50
N GLU A 105 -2.68 19.08 19.27
CA GLU A 105 -2.45 19.33 20.69
C GLU A 105 -2.35 18.03 21.50
N ALA A 106 -3.26 17.08 21.28
CA ALA A 106 -3.22 15.78 21.93
C ALA A 106 -1.94 15.01 21.58
N ARG A 107 -1.48 15.06 20.33
CA ARG A 107 -0.21 14.45 19.89
C ARG A 107 0.99 15.08 20.59
N ARG A 108 1.01 16.42 20.71
CA ARG A 108 2.08 17.14 21.43
C ARG A 108 2.10 16.78 22.90
N TRP A 109 0.94 16.75 23.55
CA TRP A 109 0.82 16.34 24.94
C TRP A 109 1.32 14.91 25.18
N ARG A 110 0.94 13.96 24.31
CA ARG A 110 1.47 12.58 24.38
C ARG A 110 2.99 12.55 24.24
N ALA A 111 3.56 13.30 23.30
CA ALA A 111 5.01 13.36 23.12
C ALA A 111 5.73 13.92 24.36
N GLN A 112 5.12 14.90 25.04
CA GLN A 112 5.64 15.44 26.30
C GLN A 112 5.61 14.38 27.40
N GLN A 113 4.51 13.63 27.54
CA GLN A 113 4.39 12.56 28.55
C GLN A 113 5.38 11.42 28.32
N LEU A 114 5.55 10.99 27.06
CA LEU A 114 6.56 9.99 26.71
C LEU A 114 7.99 10.50 26.96
N GLY A 115 8.23 11.80 26.80
CA GLY A 115 9.53 12.43 27.03
C GLY A 115 9.86 12.71 28.50
N SER A 116 8.85 12.88 29.36
CA SER A 116 9.02 13.14 30.80
C SER A 116 9.12 11.86 31.63
N SER A 117 8.63 10.72 31.11
CA SER A 117 8.64 9.44 31.82
C SER A 117 9.86 8.57 31.49
N THR A 118 10.58 8.06 32.50
CA THR A 118 11.73 7.17 32.31
C THR A 118 11.34 5.81 31.73
N ARG A 119 10.15 5.29 32.06
CA ARG A 119 9.58 4.06 31.49
C ARG A 119 8.08 4.00 31.82
N LEU A 120 7.22 3.99 30.81
CA LEU A 120 5.78 3.77 31.00
C LEU A 120 5.47 2.28 30.87
N ASP A 121 4.51 1.82 31.67
CA ASP A 121 3.91 0.51 31.47
C ASP A 121 3.02 0.51 30.21
N TYR A 122 2.77 -0.68 29.66
CA TYR A 122 1.92 -0.88 28.49
C TYR A 122 0.53 -0.25 28.67
N LEU A 123 -0.09 -0.42 29.86
CA LEU A 123 -1.41 0.15 30.12
C LEU A 123 -1.39 1.68 30.10
N GLN A 124 -0.33 2.29 30.64
CA GLN A 124 -0.19 3.75 30.64
C GLN A 124 0.04 4.27 29.22
N GLN A 125 0.88 3.59 28.43
CA GLN A 125 1.10 3.93 27.04
C GLN A 125 -0.20 3.83 26.22
N ARG A 126 -0.99 2.77 26.47
CA ARG A 126 -2.29 2.59 25.82
C ARG A 126 -3.29 3.70 26.17
N GLN A 127 -3.34 4.14 27.42
CA GLN A 127 -4.21 5.25 27.83
C GLN A 127 -3.86 6.55 27.08
N LEU A 128 -2.57 6.82 26.87
CA LEU A 128 -2.12 7.97 26.07
C LEU A 128 -2.56 7.85 24.60
N ASP A 129 -2.48 6.64 24.04
CA ASP A 129 -2.91 6.37 22.66
C ASP A 129 -4.42 6.53 22.50
N ASP A 130 -5.22 5.99 23.43
CA ASP A 130 -6.68 6.11 23.43
C ASP A 130 -7.13 7.57 23.56
N ALA A 131 -6.43 8.37 24.37
CA ALA A 131 -6.69 9.81 24.50
C ALA A 131 -6.42 10.59 23.19
N VAL A 132 -5.34 10.27 22.48
CA VAL A 132 -5.05 10.86 21.16
C VAL A 132 -6.10 10.42 20.13
N HIS A 133 -6.47 9.14 20.12
CA HIS A 133 -7.47 8.63 19.19
C HIS A 133 -8.84 9.29 19.39
N ALA A 134 -9.26 9.47 20.65
CA ALA A 134 -10.49 10.18 21.00
C ALA A 134 -10.47 11.66 20.55
N ALA A 135 -9.31 12.32 20.59
CA ALA A 135 -9.17 13.71 20.15
C ALA A 135 -9.13 13.87 18.61
N CYS A 136 -8.77 12.83 17.87
CA CYS A 136 -8.60 12.87 16.41
C CYS A 136 -9.80 12.31 15.61
N ARG A 137 -10.74 11.64 16.28
CA ARG A 137 -12.00 11.13 15.69
C ARG A 137 -13.04 12.24 15.57
#